data_AF-A0A089J3H6-F1
#
_entry.id   AF-A0A089J3H6-F1
#
_cell.length_a   1.000
_cell.length_b   1.000
_cell.length_c   1.000
_cell.angle_alpha   90.00
_cell.angle_beta   90.00
_cell.angle_gamma   90.00
#
_symmetry.space_group_name_H-M   'P 1'
#
loop_
_entity.id
_entity.type
_entity.pdbx_description
1 polymer ?
#
loop_
_entity_poly.entity_id
_entity_poly.type
_entity_poly.pdbx_seq_one_letter_code
_entity_poly.pdbx_strand_id
1 'polypeptide(L)'
;MNQRRLLRIEVFVFDAPWPFHHATESSGKCRYGVLKLTCKAGCSWGAGILSAEGDHFDVIKWSTFLRSIRNHRLEEAIEIVQQLGAQWEPGQQEIVQTALLDLKAKLQGKVVTSHLQMVPYSRTAGAGGTPPFRRMYYKPSSSLLHKGSWQEPDIAELMDRSIAYFSIL
;
A
#
# COMPACT_ATOMS: atom_id res chain seq x y z
N MET A 1 -0.80 1.31 27.59
CA MET A 1 0.21 0.74 26.65
C MET A 1 -0.35 -0.25 25.62
N ASN A 2 -1.33 -1.12 25.94
CA ASN A 2 -1.85 -2.14 25.01
C ASN A 2 -2.71 -1.63 23.83
N GLN A 3 -2.95 -0.32 23.72
CA GLN A 3 -3.82 0.24 22.68
C GLN A 3 -3.19 0.26 21.28
N ARG A 4 -1.85 0.18 21.20
CA ARG A 4 -1.07 0.25 19.96
C ARG A 4 -0.59 -1.10 19.44
N ARG A 5 -1.12 -2.20 19.98
CA ARG A 5 -0.76 -3.55 19.51
C ARG A 5 -1.63 -3.93 18.32
N LEU A 6 -1.00 -4.50 17.29
CA LEU A 6 -1.72 -5.04 16.13
C LEU A 6 -2.50 -6.28 16.57
N LEU A 7 -3.82 -6.25 16.40
CA LEU A 7 -4.73 -7.32 16.80
C LEU A 7 -5.13 -8.18 15.61
N ARG A 8 -5.53 -7.53 14.51
CA ARG A 8 -6.04 -8.19 13.31
C ARG A 8 -5.36 -7.63 12.08
N ILE A 9 -5.03 -8.54 11.16
CA ILE A 9 -4.48 -8.23 9.85
C ILE A 9 -5.38 -8.90 8.82
N GLU A 10 -5.94 -8.13 7.91
CA GLU A 10 -6.81 -8.64 6.84
C GLU A 10 -6.21 -8.31 5.48
N VAL A 11 -6.25 -9.28 4.58
CA VAL A 11 -5.70 -9.17 3.23
C VAL A 11 -6.81 -9.50 2.24
N PHE A 12 -7.00 -8.64 1.25
CA PHE A 12 -7.87 -8.84 0.11
C PHE A 12 -7.03 -8.82 -1.16
N VAL A 13 -7.19 -9.83 -2.01
CA VAL A 13 -6.43 -9.99 -3.27
C VAL A 13 -7.38 -9.84 -4.45
N PHE A 14 -6.94 -9.17 -5.52
CA PHE A 14 -7.74 -8.91 -6.72
C PHE A 14 -6.92 -9.18 -7.99
N ASP A 15 -7.58 -9.61 -9.05
CA ASP A 15 -6.99 -9.75 -10.41
C ASP A 15 -7.13 -8.46 -11.25
N ALA A 16 -7.84 -7.46 -10.74
CA ALA A 16 -8.04 -6.18 -11.38
C ALA A 16 -7.69 -5.03 -10.42
N PRO A 17 -7.22 -3.88 -10.94
CA PRO A 17 -6.98 -2.72 -10.11
C PRO A 17 -8.30 -2.28 -9.48
N TRP A 18 -8.31 -2.19 -8.15
CA TRP A 18 -9.37 -1.50 -7.44
C TRP A 18 -9.38 -0.01 -7.82
N PRO A 19 -10.52 0.70 -7.84
CA PRO A 19 -10.60 2.13 -8.23
C PRO A 19 -9.64 3.10 -7.49
N PHE A 20 -8.95 2.66 -6.45
CA PHE A 20 -7.90 3.43 -5.76
C PHE A 20 -6.51 3.30 -6.40
N HIS A 21 -6.33 2.38 -7.35
CA HIS A 21 -5.11 2.19 -8.11
C HIS A 21 -5.16 3.01 -9.40
N HIS A 22 -4.53 4.18 -9.39
CA HIS A 22 -4.18 4.91 -10.63
C HIS A 22 -2.97 4.25 -11.34
N ALA A 23 -2.85 2.93 -11.28
CA ALA A 23 -1.88 2.21 -12.08
C ALA A 23 -2.43 2.15 -13.51
N THR A 24 -1.69 2.73 -14.45
CA THR A 24 -1.93 2.58 -15.89
C THR A 24 -2.15 1.10 -16.18
N GLU A 25 -3.23 0.76 -16.89
CA GLU A 25 -3.58 -0.62 -17.25
C GLU A 25 -2.33 -1.35 -17.75
N SER A 26 -1.76 -2.19 -16.90
CA SER A 26 -0.64 -3.05 -17.28
C SER A 26 -1.23 -4.17 -18.12
N SER A 27 -0.70 -4.36 -19.33
CA SER A 27 -1.12 -5.39 -20.29
C SER A 27 -0.92 -6.84 -19.82
N GLY A 28 -0.53 -7.07 -18.56
CA GLY A 28 -0.26 -8.37 -17.95
C GLY A 28 -1.19 -8.71 -16.78
N LYS A 29 -1.22 -10.00 -16.39
CA LYS A 29 -1.95 -10.49 -15.21
C LYS A 29 -1.25 -10.01 -13.94
N CYS A 30 -1.67 -8.86 -13.42
CA CYS A 30 -1.19 -8.33 -12.15
C CYS A 30 -2.12 -8.76 -11.01
N ARG A 31 -1.55 -8.98 -9.83
CA ARG A 31 -2.32 -9.16 -8.58
C ARG A 31 -2.23 -7.90 -7.75
N TYR A 32 -3.38 -7.44 -7.27
CA TYR A 32 -3.50 -6.27 -6.42
C TYR A 32 -3.88 -6.72 -5.00
N GLY A 33 -3.39 -5.99 -4.01
CA GLY A 33 -3.60 -6.29 -2.61
C GLY A 33 -4.12 -5.08 -1.85
N VAL A 34 -5.13 -5.29 -1.02
CA VAL A 34 -5.55 -4.36 0.02
C VAL A 34 -5.29 -5.01 1.38
N LEU A 35 -4.63 -4.28 2.27
CA LEU A 35 -4.28 -4.69 3.62
C LEU A 35 -5.01 -3.79 4.63
N LYS A 36 -5.74 -4.40 5.57
CA LYS A 36 -6.30 -3.73 6.73
C LYS A 36 -5.53 -4.13 7.98
N LEU A 37 -5.02 -3.16 8.73
CA LEU A 37 -4.43 -3.36 10.05
C LEU A 37 -5.36 -2.82 11.12
N THR A 38 -5.64 -3.60 12.15
CA THR A 38 -6.51 -3.20 13.25
C THR A 38 -5.78 -3.28 14.59
N CYS A 39 -5.92 -2.25 15.40
CA CYS A 39 -5.50 -2.20 16.80
C CYS A 39 -6.69 -1.74 17.67
N LYS A 40 -6.54 -1.71 19.00
CA LYS A 40 -7.63 -1.25 19.89
C LYS A 40 -8.03 0.21 19.66
N ALA A 41 -7.11 1.02 19.15
CA ALA A 41 -7.32 2.45 18.97
C ALA A 41 -7.77 2.83 17.53
N GLY A 42 -7.97 1.85 16.64
CA GLY A 42 -8.47 2.10 15.29
C GLY A 42 -7.91 1.14 14.25
N CYS A 43 -8.16 1.44 12.98
CA CYS A 43 -7.64 0.69 11.84
C CYS A 43 -7.01 1.60 10.78
N SER A 44 -6.16 0.99 9.95
CA SER A 44 -5.49 1.61 8.82
C SER A 44 -5.49 0.69 7.62
N TRP A 45 -5.16 1.28 6.47
CA TRP A 45 -5.22 0.62 5.18
C TRP A 45 -3.93 0.82 4.39
N GLY A 46 -3.55 -0.19 3.63
CA GLY A 46 -2.52 -0.11 2.61
C GLY A 46 -3.02 -0.81 1.35
N ALA A 47 -2.63 -0.32 0.17
CA ALA A 47 -3.02 -0.93 -1.08
C ALA A 47 -1.86 -0.85 -2.08
N GLY A 48 -1.70 -1.86 -2.93
CA GLY A 48 -0.64 -1.87 -3.94
C GLY A 48 -0.67 -3.09 -4.83
N ILE A 49 0.37 -3.22 -5.65
CA ILE A 49 0.59 -4.40 -6.50
C ILE A 49 1.32 -5.46 -5.66
N LEU A 50 0.75 -6.67 -5.60
CA LEU A 50 1.35 -7.82 -4.89
C LEU A 50 2.34 -8.59 -5.77
N SER A 51 2.07 -8.61 -7.08
CA SER A 51 2.90 -9.24 -8.10
C SER A 51 2.54 -8.69 -9.48
N ALA A 52 3.56 -8.47 -10.31
CA ALA A 52 3.41 -8.07 -11.70
C ALA A 52 3.69 -9.24 -12.65
N GLU A 53 3.08 -9.19 -13.84
CA GLU A 53 3.48 -9.95 -15.03
C GLU A 53 3.89 -11.42 -14.82
N GLY A 54 3.01 -12.23 -14.24
CA GLY A 54 3.21 -13.68 -14.18
C GLY A 54 4.13 -14.17 -13.07
N ASP A 55 4.64 -13.27 -12.22
CA ASP A 55 5.36 -13.67 -11.02
C ASP A 55 4.44 -14.43 -10.07
N HIS A 56 5.01 -15.46 -9.42
CA HIS A 56 4.25 -16.26 -8.47
C HIS A 56 4.10 -15.51 -7.15
N PHE A 57 2.90 -15.02 -6.85
CA PHE A 57 2.55 -14.54 -5.51
C PHE A 57 2.12 -15.70 -4.61
N ASP A 58 2.99 -16.06 -3.67
CA ASP A 58 2.69 -17.02 -2.59
C ASP A 58 2.09 -16.29 -1.38
N VAL A 59 0.76 -16.28 -1.34
CA VAL A 59 0.00 -15.65 -0.26
C VAL A 59 0.19 -16.34 1.08
N ILE A 60 0.48 -17.65 1.09
CA ILE A 60 0.71 -18.39 2.33
C ILE A 60 2.03 -17.92 2.93
N LYS A 61 3.11 -17.88 2.14
CA LYS A 61 4.40 -17.37 2.58
C LYS A 61 4.29 -15.93 3.08
N TRP A 62 3.63 -15.05 2.32
CA TRP A 62 3.45 -13.66 2.75
C TRP A 62 2.62 -13.54 4.05
N SER A 63 1.58 -14.37 4.20
CA SER A 63 0.79 -14.41 5.43
C SER A 63 1.60 -14.82 6.67
N THR A 64 2.61 -15.69 6.52
CA THR A 64 3.51 -16.04 7.64
C THR A 64 4.33 -14.85 8.11
N PHE A 65 4.80 -14.01 7.17
CA PHE A 65 5.45 -12.75 7.50
C PHE A 65 4.48 -11.79 8.18
N LEU A 66 3.26 -11.61 7.67
CA LEU A 66 2.26 -10.77 8.31
C LEU A 66 1.92 -11.27 9.73
N ARG A 67 1.92 -12.58 9.96
CA ARG A 67 1.74 -13.15 11.30
C ARG A 67 2.87 -12.77 12.25
N SER A 68 4.10 -12.56 11.76
CA SER A 68 5.24 -12.15 12.59
C SER A 68 5.05 -10.76 13.22
N ILE A 69 4.33 -9.85 12.56
CA ILE A 69 4.06 -8.50 13.09
C ILE A 69 2.79 -8.43 13.94
N ARG A 70 1.95 -9.47 13.92
CA ARG A 70 0.76 -9.54 14.77
C ARG A 70 1.17 -9.57 16.25
N ASN A 71 0.34 -8.96 17.10
CA ASN A 71 0.53 -8.80 18.54
C ASN A 71 1.76 -7.98 18.97
N HIS A 72 2.54 -7.45 18.03
CA HIS A 72 3.60 -6.50 18.33
C HIS A 72 3.02 -5.09 18.49
N ARG A 73 3.75 -4.23 19.19
CA ARG A 73 3.48 -2.79 19.21
C ARG A 73 3.73 -2.22 17.82
N LEU A 74 3.05 -1.14 17.49
CA LEU A 74 3.20 -0.49 16.19
C LEU A 74 4.66 -0.16 15.86
N GLU A 75 5.41 0.33 16.83
CA GLU A 75 6.83 0.67 16.66
C GLU A 75 7.68 -0.58 16.37
N GLU A 76 7.47 -1.67 17.12
CA GLU A 76 8.12 -2.97 16.90
C GLU A 76 7.75 -3.56 15.54
N ALA A 77 6.49 -3.47 15.12
CA ALA A 77 6.03 -3.94 13.83
C ALA A 77 6.70 -3.19 12.67
N ILE A 78 6.90 -1.88 12.81
CA ILE A 78 7.64 -1.07 11.82
C ILE A 78 9.09 -1.55 11.72
N GLU A 79 9.76 -1.80 12.84
CA GLU A 79 11.13 -2.30 12.87
C GLU A 79 11.24 -3.68 12.23
N ILE A 80 10.32 -4.61 12.54
CA ILE A 80 10.26 -5.94 11.93
C ILE A 80 10.09 -5.84 10.41
N VAL A 81 9.19 -4.98 9.92
CA VAL A 81 8.99 -4.79 8.48
C VAL A 81 10.21 -4.17 7.80
N GLN A 82 10.94 -3.28 8.49
CA GLN A 82 12.19 -2.74 7.95
C GLN A 82 13.30 -3.80 7.85
N GLN A 83 13.39 -4.70 8.83
CA GLN A 83 14.42 -5.74 8.87
C GLN A 83 14.11 -6.92 7.93
N LEU A 84 12.86 -7.39 7.91
CA LEU A 84 12.45 -8.58 7.16
C LEU A 84 11.81 -8.25 5.81
N GLY A 85 11.40 -6.99 5.59
CA GLY A 85 10.73 -6.54 4.38
C GLY A 85 11.56 -6.70 3.11
N ALA A 86 12.90 -6.59 3.21
CA ALA A 86 13.82 -6.72 2.08
C ALA A 86 13.81 -8.12 1.41
N GLN A 87 13.20 -9.12 2.04
CA GLN A 87 13.03 -10.46 1.48
C GLN A 87 11.79 -10.58 0.57
N TRP A 88 10.97 -9.54 0.51
CA TRP A 88 9.70 -9.53 -0.20
C TRP A 88 9.73 -8.56 -1.37
N GLU A 89 8.79 -8.77 -2.31
CA GLU A 89 8.62 -7.87 -3.43
C GLU A 89 8.36 -6.44 -2.96
N PRO A 90 8.93 -5.42 -3.62
CA PRO A 90 8.79 -4.03 -3.19
C PRO A 90 7.34 -3.60 -2.97
N GLY A 91 6.41 -4.05 -3.81
CA GLY A 91 4.98 -3.76 -3.67
C GLY A 91 4.36 -4.38 -2.42
N GLN A 92 4.76 -5.59 -2.03
CA GLN A 92 4.30 -6.22 -0.78
C GLN A 92 4.80 -5.47 0.45
N GLN A 93 6.07 -5.04 0.43
CA GLN A 93 6.65 -4.23 1.50
C GLN A 93 5.96 -2.86 1.60
N GLU A 94 5.71 -2.20 0.46
CA GLU A 94 5.05 -0.90 0.37
C GLU A 94 3.64 -0.93 0.96
N ILE A 95 2.84 -1.97 0.65
CA ILE A 95 1.49 -2.16 1.19
C ILE A 95 1.53 -2.16 2.73
N VAL A 96 2.44 -2.94 3.32
CA VAL A 96 2.54 -3.08 4.78
C VAL A 96 3.06 -1.79 5.41
N GLN A 97 4.09 -1.17 4.82
CA GLN A 97 4.64 0.09 5.34
C GLN A 97 3.62 1.22 5.30
N THR A 98 2.86 1.34 4.20
CA THR A 98 1.81 2.36 4.05
C THR A 98 0.75 2.18 5.13
N ALA A 99 0.27 0.95 5.36
CA ALA A 99 -0.71 0.67 6.39
C ALA A 99 -0.18 0.99 7.81
N LEU A 100 1.07 0.66 8.11
CA LEU A 100 1.67 0.94 9.43
C LEU A 100 1.89 2.44 9.65
N LEU A 101 2.33 3.18 8.63
CA LEU A 101 2.54 4.62 8.72
C LEU A 101 1.22 5.39 8.83
N ASP A 102 0.18 4.97 8.09
CA ASP A 102 -1.19 5.49 8.25
C ASP A 102 -1.71 5.24 9.67
N LEU A 103 -1.50 4.03 10.22
CA LEU A 103 -1.88 3.75 11.60
C LEU A 103 -1.14 4.65 12.59
N LYS A 104 0.16 4.83 12.40
CA LYS A 104 1.00 5.69 13.26
C LYS A 104 0.51 7.13 13.24
N ALA A 105 0.17 7.62 12.06
CA ALA A 105 -0.37 8.96 11.87
C ALA A 105 -1.69 9.14 12.61
N LYS A 106 -2.66 8.25 12.36
CA LYS A 106 -3.98 8.26 13.01
C LYS A 106 -3.87 8.25 14.53
N LEU A 107 -2.99 7.42 15.08
CA LEU A 107 -2.76 7.33 16.53
C LEU A 107 -2.07 8.57 17.14
N GLN A 108 -1.36 9.35 16.32
CA GLN A 108 -0.75 10.61 16.74
C GLN A 108 -1.69 11.82 16.56
N GLY A 109 -2.94 11.61 16.13
CA GLY A 109 -3.86 12.69 15.77
C GLY A 109 -3.40 13.48 14.53
N LYS A 110 -2.43 12.94 13.79
CA LYS A 110 -1.94 13.51 12.54
C LYS A 110 -2.69 12.81 11.42
N VAL A 111 -3.52 13.54 10.68
CA VAL A 111 -4.04 13.01 9.42
C VAL A 111 -2.85 12.99 8.46
N VAL A 112 -2.24 11.82 8.24
CA VAL A 112 -1.43 11.63 7.04
C VAL A 112 -2.42 11.62 5.90
N THR A 113 -2.52 12.74 5.20
CA THR A 113 -2.97 12.73 3.81
C THR A 113 -1.95 11.89 3.08
N SER A 114 -2.22 10.59 2.96
CA SER A 114 -1.52 9.68 2.08
C SER A 114 -1.76 10.18 0.66
N HIS A 115 -0.96 11.17 0.26
CA HIS A 115 -0.71 11.42 -1.14
C HIS A 115 -0.02 10.15 -1.62
N LEU A 116 -0.80 9.24 -2.22
CA LEU A 116 -0.29 8.14 -3.03
C LEU A 116 0.46 8.78 -4.21
N GLN A 117 1.63 9.31 -3.93
CA GLN A 117 2.59 9.70 -4.95
C GLN A 117 3.29 8.41 -5.33
N MET A 118 2.62 7.66 -6.20
CA MET A 118 3.20 6.56 -6.94
C MET A 118 4.40 7.16 -7.68
N VAL A 119 5.60 6.89 -7.19
CA VAL A 119 6.82 7.21 -7.95
C VAL A 119 6.75 6.30 -9.17
N PRO A 120 6.72 6.83 -10.40
CA PRO A 120 6.81 5.99 -11.58
C PRO A 120 8.18 5.33 -11.53
N TYR A 121 8.22 4.02 -11.30
CA TYR A 121 9.44 3.23 -11.51
C TYR A 121 9.82 3.36 -12.99
N SER A 122 10.70 4.32 -13.28
CA SER A 122 11.34 4.45 -14.59
C SER A 122 12.75 3.88 -14.49
N ARG A 123 12.93 2.60 -14.86
CA ARG A 123 14.24 2.06 -15.27
C ARG A 123 14.17 1.84 -16.79
N THR A 124 14.69 2.80 -17.56
CA THR A 124 16.02 2.84 -18.24
C THR A 124 16.00 2.29 -19.66
N ALA A 125 16.28 3.14 -20.65
CA ALA A 125 17.29 2.89 -21.68
C ALA A 125 17.47 4.11 -22.63
N GLY A 126 18.71 4.59 -22.75
CA GLY A 126 19.37 4.84 -24.04
C GLY A 126 19.04 6.09 -24.88
N ALA A 127 20.13 6.66 -25.40
CA ALA A 127 20.27 7.45 -26.63
C ALA A 127 20.15 8.97 -26.52
N GLY A 128 21.23 9.63 -26.95
CA GLY A 128 21.47 11.07 -26.82
C GLY A 128 20.68 11.95 -27.77
N GLY A 129 20.75 13.25 -27.48
CA GLY A 129 20.25 14.32 -28.34
C GLY A 129 19.83 15.56 -27.54
N THR A 130 20.69 16.58 -27.46
CA THR A 130 20.27 17.98 -27.28
C THR A 130 19.71 18.51 -28.62
N PRO A 131 18.99 19.66 -28.74
CA PRO A 131 18.75 20.82 -27.83
C PRO A 131 17.26 21.34 -27.92
N PRO A 132 16.86 22.62 -27.70
CA PRO A 132 17.32 23.71 -26.82
C PRO A 132 16.23 24.22 -25.83
N PHE A 133 16.64 25.10 -24.92
CA PHE A 133 15.87 25.96 -24.01
C PHE A 133 14.37 26.24 -24.33
N ARG A 134 13.48 25.81 -23.42
CA ARG A 134 12.23 26.51 -23.08
C ARG A 134 12.07 26.53 -21.56
N ARG A 135 12.29 27.70 -20.94
CA ARG A 135 11.81 27.99 -19.58
C ARG A 135 10.28 27.97 -19.62
N MET A 136 9.67 26.83 -19.31
CA MET A 136 8.27 26.80 -18.89
C MET A 136 8.21 27.25 -17.43
N TYR A 137 7.80 28.48 -17.20
CA TYR A 137 7.34 28.91 -15.89
C TYR A 137 6.04 28.14 -15.61
N TYR A 138 6.11 27.11 -14.77
CA TYR A 138 4.90 26.48 -14.24
C TYR A 138 4.30 27.46 -13.23
N LYS A 139 3.24 28.16 -13.63
CA LYS A 139 2.29 28.75 -12.68
C LYS A 139 1.69 27.58 -11.89
N PRO A 140 1.76 27.54 -10.55
CA PRO A 140 1.00 26.56 -9.80
C PRO A 140 -0.47 26.94 -9.98
N SER A 141 -1.17 26.21 -10.85
CA SER A 141 -2.63 26.24 -10.91
C SER A 141 -3.15 25.86 -9.53
N SER A 142 -3.66 26.86 -8.82
CA SER A 142 -4.22 26.78 -7.46
C SER A 142 -5.59 26.10 -7.44
N SER A 143 -5.73 24.94 -8.09
CA SER A 143 -7.01 24.25 -8.27
C SER A 143 -6.89 22.72 -8.30
N LEU A 144 -6.03 22.15 -7.44
CA LEU A 144 -6.10 20.73 -7.08
C LEU A 144 -5.99 20.56 -5.56
N LEU A 145 -6.81 21.30 -4.82
CA LEU A 145 -7.28 20.87 -3.52
C LEU A 145 -8.27 19.70 -3.74
N HIS A 146 -7.78 18.59 -4.29
CA HIS A 146 -8.50 17.33 -4.17
C HIS A 146 -8.36 16.88 -2.73
N LYS A 147 -9.36 17.29 -1.96
CA LYS A 147 -9.79 16.75 -0.69
C LYS A 147 -10.16 15.27 -0.89
N GLY A 148 -9.16 14.42 -1.13
CA GLY A 148 -9.30 12.97 -1.15
C GLY A 148 -9.25 12.44 0.28
N SER A 149 -10.28 12.71 1.06
CA SER A 149 -10.53 11.92 2.27
C SER A 149 -10.73 10.49 1.81
N TRP A 150 -9.78 9.59 2.13
CA TRP A 150 -9.99 8.15 2.02
C TRP A 150 -11.34 7.82 2.68
N GLN A 151 -12.34 7.43 1.88
CA GLN A 151 -13.52 6.78 2.43
C GLN A 151 -13.10 5.35 2.77
N GLU A 152 -13.35 4.93 4.01
CA GLU A 152 -13.10 3.55 4.42
C GLU A 152 -13.85 2.61 3.46
N PRO A 153 -13.15 1.72 2.73
CA PRO A 153 -13.78 0.87 1.74
C PRO A 153 -14.77 -0.08 2.41
N ASP A 154 -15.90 -0.33 1.74
CA ASP A 154 -16.89 -1.29 2.22
C ASP A 154 -16.29 -2.70 2.20
N ILE A 155 -16.27 -3.34 3.36
CA ILE A 155 -15.75 -4.70 3.53
C ILE A 155 -16.57 -5.68 2.68
N ALA A 156 -17.88 -5.47 2.54
CA ALA A 156 -18.72 -6.34 1.73
C ALA A 156 -18.31 -6.28 0.24
N GLU A 157 -18.07 -5.08 -0.28
CA GLU A 157 -17.60 -4.88 -1.66
C GLU A 157 -16.20 -5.48 -1.86
N LEU A 158 -15.28 -5.30 -0.91
CA LEU A 158 -13.94 -5.89 -0.97
C LEU A 158 -14.01 -7.42 -0.99
N MET A 159 -14.85 -8.03 -0.15
CA MET A 159 -15.02 -9.47 -0.09
C MET A 159 -15.60 -10.02 -1.41
N ASP A 160 -16.66 -9.39 -1.92
CA ASP A 160 -17.38 -9.82 -3.13
C ASP A 160 -16.46 -9.86 -4.36
N ARG A 161 -15.59 -8.87 -4.50
CA ARG A 161 -14.70 -8.76 -5.66
C ARG A 161 -13.32 -9.39 -5.46
N SER A 162 -12.96 -9.74 -4.22
CA SER A 162 -11.66 -10.37 -3.96
C SER A 162 -11.63 -11.79 -4.52
N ILE A 163 -10.53 -12.15 -5.16
CA ILE A 163 -10.26 -13.54 -5.57
C ILE A 163 -9.77 -14.37 -4.39
N ALA A 164 -9.28 -13.71 -3.33
CA ALA A 164 -8.88 -14.35 -2.09
C ALA A 164 -8.95 -13.36 -0.92
N TYR A 165 -9.32 -13.89 0.25
CA TYR A 165 -9.37 -13.16 1.52
C TYR A 165 -8.67 -13.95 2.61
N PHE A 166 -7.86 -13.26 3.42
CA PHE A 166 -7.18 -13.84 4.58
C PHE A 166 -7.33 -12.94 5.79
N SER A 167 -7.65 -13.54 6.94
CA SER A 167 -7.71 -12.85 8.23
C SER A 167 -6.80 -13.55 9.22
N ILE A 168 -5.84 -12.80 9.77
CA ILE A 168 -4.96 -13.24 10.84
C ILE A 168 -5.52 -12.65 12.14
N LEU A 169 -6.22 -13.49 12.90
CA LEU A 169 -6.86 -13.19 14.19
C LEU A 169 -5.97 -13.46 15.35
#